data_AF-A0A4W5QEV9-F1
#
_entry.id   AF-A0A4W5QEV9-F1
#
_cell.length_a   1.000
_cell.length_b   1.000
_cell.length_c   1.000
_cell.angle_alpha   90.00
_cell.angle_beta   90.00
_cell.angle_gamma   90.00
#
_symmetry.space_group_name_H-M   'P 1'
#
loop_
_entity.id
_entity.type
_entity.pdbx_description
1 polymer ?
#
loop_
_entity_poly.entity_id
_entity_poly.type
_entity_poly.pdbx_seq_one_letter_code
_entity_poly.pdbx_strand_id
1 'polypeptide(L)'
;MCLIVLLSTRADLVPVYSFGENDVYKQLILDEGSWWRLIQRRLQKILGFASCVFQGRGLFSPDTWGLVPFSKPINSVVGKPTEMPKISTPSQEEVDHYHTMYVSSLTQLFDKHKTHFELREEDVLVIH
;
A
#
# COMPACT_ATOMS: atom_id res chain seq x y z
N MET A 1 6.55 13.71 -3.33
CA MET A 1 7.90 13.51 -3.92
C MET A 1 7.87 12.79 -5.26
N CYS A 2 7.23 11.61 -5.40
CA CYS A 2 7.23 10.86 -6.67
C CYS A 2 6.61 11.64 -7.84
N LEU A 3 5.43 12.23 -7.66
CA LEU A 3 4.76 13.03 -8.71
C LEU A 3 5.57 14.24 -9.17
N ILE A 4 6.28 14.91 -8.26
CA ILE A 4 7.15 16.05 -8.60
C ILE A 4 8.26 15.60 -9.54
N VAL A 5 8.89 14.45 -9.27
CA VAL A 5 9.93 13.88 -10.13
C VAL A 5 9.37 13.52 -11.51
N LEU A 6 8.19 12.92 -11.59
CA LEU A 6 7.54 12.58 -12.86
C LEU A 6 7.28 13.82 -13.71
N LEU A 7 6.72 14.88 -13.10
CA LEU A 7 6.45 16.16 -13.75
C LEU A 7 7.74 16.85 -14.22
N SER A 8 8.84 16.76 -13.47
CA SER A 8 10.11 17.37 -13.89
C SER A 8 10.84 16.60 -14.99
N THR A 9 10.61 15.28 -15.09
CA THR A 9 11.33 14.39 -16.01
C THR A 9 10.54 14.00 -17.25
N ARG A 10 9.24 14.32 -17.32
CA ARG A 10 8.32 13.90 -18.40
C ARG A 10 8.21 12.37 -18.48
N ALA A 11 8.13 11.72 -17.33
CA ALA A 11 7.91 10.28 -17.24
C ALA A 11 6.41 9.98 -17.13
N ASP A 12 5.97 8.88 -17.75
CA ASP A 12 4.58 8.46 -17.72
C ASP A 12 4.19 7.99 -16.32
N LEU A 13 2.98 8.38 -15.90
CA LEU A 13 2.38 7.96 -14.65
C LEU A 13 1.52 6.71 -14.90
N VAL A 14 1.91 5.58 -14.31
CA VAL A 14 1.21 4.30 -14.52
C VAL A 14 0.56 3.84 -13.20
N PRO A 15 -0.78 3.68 -13.14
CA PRO A 15 -1.45 3.13 -11.98
C PRO A 15 -1.23 1.62 -11.90
N VAL A 16 -0.73 1.17 -10.74
CA VAL A 16 -0.49 -0.25 -10.46
C VAL A 16 -1.12 -0.58 -9.12
N TYR A 17 -1.87 -1.69 -9.06
CA TYR A 17 -2.47 -2.19 -7.82
C TYR A 17 -2.15 -3.67 -7.63
N SER A 18 -1.79 -4.06 -6.40
CA SER A 18 -1.43 -5.43 -6.06
C SER A 18 -2.45 -6.04 -5.11
N PHE A 19 -3.21 -7.03 -5.59
CA PHE A 19 -4.15 -7.81 -4.77
C PHE A 19 -3.40 -8.88 -3.98
N GLY A 20 -3.86 -9.14 -2.75
CA GLY A 20 -3.33 -10.21 -1.88
C GLY A 20 -2.10 -9.82 -1.04
N GLU A 21 -1.60 -8.58 -1.14
CA GLU A 21 -0.45 -8.11 -0.35
C GLU A 21 -0.72 -8.21 1.17
N ASN A 22 -1.94 -7.90 1.58
CA ASN A 22 -2.37 -7.97 2.97
C ASN A 22 -2.43 -9.39 3.54
N ASP A 23 -2.48 -10.43 2.69
CA ASP A 23 -2.57 -11.83 3.14
C ASP A 23 -1.20 -12.44 3.43
N VAL A 24 -0.14 -11.76 3.00
CA VAL A 24 1.25 -12.22 3.11
C VAL A 24 1.76 -12.10 4.55
N TYR A 25 1.23 -11.14 5.31
CA TYR A 25 1.53 -10.96 6.72
C TYR A 25 0.27 -10.63 7.50
N LYS A 26 0.08 -11.29 8.65
CA LYS A 26 -0.97 -10.89 9.59
C LYS A 26 -0.44 -9.77 10.47
N GLN A 27 -0.88 -8.55 10.23
CA GLN A 27 -0.63 -7.47 11.17
C GLN A 27 -1.44 -7.70 12.43
N LEU A 28 -0.75 -7.82 13.57
CA LEU A 28 -1.44 -7.88 14.86
C LEU A 28 -1.87 -6.46 15.23
N ILE A 29 -3.13 -6.14 14.92
CA ILE A 29 -3.75 -4.90 15.39
C ILE A 29 -3.98 -5.07 16.90
N LEU A 30 -3.17 -4.36 17.68
CA LEU A 30 -3.28 -4.35 19.14
C LEU A 30 -4.42 -3.41 19.54
N ASP A 31 -5.46 -3.96 20.17
CA ASP A 31 -6.62 -3.19 20.62
C ASP A 31 -6.24 -2.00 21.50
N GLU A 32 -6.98 -0.90 21.32
CA GLU A 32 -6.83 0.34 22.06
C GLU A 32 -7.25 0.13 23.53
N GLY A 33 -6.27 -0.12 24.38
CA GLY A 33 -6.46 -0.43 25.81
C GLY A 33 -5.61 -1.60 26.29
N SER A 34 -5.04 -2.38 25.37
CA SER A 34 -4.14 -3.47 25.74
C SER A 34 -2.80 -2.96 26.29
N TRP A 35 -2.32 -3.61 27.35
CA TRP A 35 -0.94 -3.51 27.85
C TRP A 35 0.13 -3.64 26.73
N TRP A 36 -0.13 -4.45 25.71
CA TRP A 36 0.71 -4.58 24.53
C TRP A 36 0.84 -3.28 23.72
N ARG A 37 -0.22 -2.48 23.61
CA ARG A 37 -0.18 -1.17 22.93
C ARG A 37 0.71 -0.16 23.67
N LEU A 38 0.74 -0.22 25.00
CA LEU A 38 1.64 0.59 25.83
C LEU A 38 3.10 0.21 25.63
N ILE A 39 3.40 -1.10 25.61
CA ILE A 39 4.74 -1.63 25.32
C ILE A 39 5.18 -1.23 23.91
N GLN A 40 4.29 -1.38 22.91
CA GLN A 40 4.56 -0.95 21.54
C GLN A 40 4.91 0.54 21.52
N ARG A 41 4.05 1.43 22.03
CA ARG A 41 4.33 2.89 22.05
C ARG A 41 5.62 3.23 22.79
N ARG A 42 5.98 2.51 23.86
CA ARG A 42 7.26 2.69 24.58
C ARG A 42 8.45 2.29 23.70
N LEU A 43 8.39 1.14 23.05
CA LEU A 43 9.43 0.68 22.12
C LEU A 43 9.55 1.62 20.92
N GLN A 44 8.45 2.12 20.38
CA GLN A 44 8.45 3.10 19.28
C GLN A 44 9.15 4.40 19.68
N LYS A 45 8.92 4.88 20.90
CA LYS A 45 9.62 6.07 21.43
C LYS A 45 11.11 5.85 21.63
N ILE A 46 11.55 4.62 21.91
CA ILE A 46 12.96 4.27 22.11
C ILE A 46 13.67 4.05 20.77
N LEU A 47 13.04 3.30 19.86
CA LEU A 47 13.61 2.92 18.56
C LEU A 47 13.45 4.00 17.50
N GLY A 48 12.56 4.97 17.70
CA GLY A 48 12.30 6.08 16.75
C GLY A 48 11.42 5.69 15.56
N PHE A 49 11.02 4.42 15.44
CA PHE A 49 10.11 3.92 14.41
C PHE A 49 9.07 2.97 15.00
N ALA A 50 7.92 2.87 14.31
CA ALA A 50 6.84 1.98 14.70
C ALA A 50 7.29 0.51 14.60
N SER A 51 7.46 -0.21 15.71
CA SER A 51 7.62 -1.66 15.66
C SER A 51 6.30 -2.29 15.22
N CYS A 52 6.22 -2.63 13.95
CA CYS A 52 5.08 -3.35 13.40
C CYS A 52 5.28 -4.84 13.69
N VAL A 53 4.48 -5.38 14.62
CA VAL A 53 4.48 -6.81 14.91
C VAL A 53 3.64 -7.48 13.82
N PHE A 54 4.33 -8.03 12.83
CA PHE A 54 3.73 -8.86 11.80
C PHE A 54 3.93 -10.32 12.16
N GLN A 55 2.89 -11.13 11.98
CA GLN A 55 2.98 -12.57 12.05
C GLN A 55 3.08 -13.13 10.63
N GLY A 56 4.22 -13.77 10.35
CA GLY A 56 4.44 -14.64 9.22
C GLY A 56 4.73 -16.07 9.69
N ARG A 57 5.52 -16.81 8.90
CA ARG A 57 5.99 -18.18 9.16
C ARG A 57 7.40 -18.18 9.74
N GLY A 58 7.76 -19.25 10.45
CA GLY A 58 9.11 -19.54 10.89
C GLY A 58 10.04 -19.88 9.72
N LEU A 59 11.34 -19.60 9.90
CA LEU A 59 12.36 -19.91 8.89
C LEU A 59 12.55 -21.42 8.65
N PHE A 60 12.32 -22.23 9.70
CA PHE A 60 12.62 -23.67 9.68
C PHE A 60 11.38 -24.56 9.72
N SER A 61 10.25 -24.05 10.20
CA SER A 61 8.98 -24.79 10.20
C SER A 61 7.81 -23.87 9.84
N PRO A 62 6.87 -24.34 9.00
CA PRO A 62 5.71 -23.54 8.57
C PRO A 62 4.71 -23.22 9.69
N ASP A 63 4.74 -23.99 10.79
CA ASP A 63 3.79 -23.89 11.90
C ASP A 63 4.29 -23.00 13.05
N THR A 64 5.52 -22.50 12.99
CA THR A 64 6.06 -21.57 13.99
C THR A 64 5.83 -20.12 13.59
N TRP A 65 5.67 -19.26 14.60
CA TRP A 65 5.63 -17.82 14.42
C TRP A 65 7.00 -17.30 13.95
N GLY A 66 7.01 -16.43 12.93
CA GLY A 66 8.25 -15.83 12.43
C GLY A 66 8.02 -14.66 11.49
N LEU A 67 9.10 -14.24 10.83
CA LEU A 67 9.16 -13.06 9.96
C LEU A 67 9.04 -13.40 8.46
N VAL A 68 8.92 -14.68 8.10
CA VAL A 68 8.82 -15.10 6.68
C VAL A 68 7.39 -14.87 6.18
N PRO A 69 7.20 -14.35 4.97
CA PRO A 69 5.86 -14.15 4.42
C PRO A 69 5.08 -15.47 4.28
N PHE A 70 3.75 -15.41 4.42
CA PHE A 70 2.90 -16.53 4.04
C PHE A 70 2.97 -16.78 2.54
N SER A 71 2.87 -18.05 2.14
CA SER A 71 2.83 -18.46 0.74
C SER A 71 1.45 -18.17 0.15
N LYS A 72 1.16 -16.89 -0.08
CA LYS A 72 -0.08 -16.38 -0.68
C LYS A 72 0.24 -15.70 -2.02
N PRO A 73 -0.61 -15.87 -3.04
CA PRO A 73 -0.39 -15.21 -4.32
C PRO A 73 -0.57 -13.69 -4.18
N ILE A 74 0.34 -12.93 -4.79
CA ILE A 74 0.20 -11.48 -4.99
C ILE A 74 -0.02 -11.26 -6.48
N ASN A 75 -1.13 -10.63 -6.83
CA ASN A 75 -1.48 -10.39 -8.23
C ASN A 75 -1.47 -8.89 -8.51
N SER A 76 -0.50 -8.43 -9.29
CA SER A 76 -0.39 -7.02 -9.68
C SER A 76 -1.08 -6.78 -11.01
N VAL A 77 -2.00 -5.82 -11.03
CA VAL A 77 -2.65 -5.30 -12.23
C VAL A 77 -2.05 -3.95 -12.60
N VAL A 78 -1.81 -3.76 -13.89
CA VAL A 78 -1.22 -2.53 -14.44
C VAL A 78 -2.26 -1.84 -15.31
N GLY A 79 -2.57 -0.59 -14.99
CA GLY A 79 -3.50 0.22 -15.77
C GLY A 79 -2.83 0.95 -16.93
N LYS A 80 -3.62 1.82 -17.58
CA LYS A 80 -3.15 2.60 -18.72
C LYS A 80 -2.15 3.67 -18.26
N PRO A 81 -0.99 3.83 -18.95
CA PRO A 81 -0.09 4.95 -18.72
C PRO A 81 -0.75 6.30 -19.03
N THR A 82 -0.48 7.29 -18.20
CA THR A 82 -0.87 8.69 -18.38
C THR A 82 0.37 9.52 -18.68
N GLU A 83 0.41 10.14 -19.85
CA GLU A 83 1.51 11.04 -20.24
C GLU A 83 1.49 12.29 -19.36
N MET A 84 2.65 12.65 -18.82
CA MET A 84 2.81 13.82 -17.95
C MET A 84 3.47 14.97 -18.70
N PRO A 85 3.02 16.22 -18.51
CA PRO A 85 3.72 17.38 -19.03
C PRO A 85 5.04 17.59 -18.28
N LYS A 86 6.02 18.21 -18.96
CA LYS A 86 7.27 18.60 -18.32
C LYS A 86 7.12 19.97 -17.65
N ILE A 87 7.16 20.00 -16.33
CA ILE A 87 7.05 21.22 -15.51
C ILE A 87 8.29 21.32 -14.62
N SER A 88 9.08 22.38 -14.78
CA SER A 88 10.36 22.54 -14.09
C SER A 88 10.22 22.78 -12.58
N THR A 89 9.11 23.38 -12.15
CA THR A 89 8.81 23.66 -10.75
C THR A 89 7.30 23.54 -10.57
N PRO A 90 6.77 22.31 -10.41
CA PRO A 90 5.34 22.10 -10.34
C PRO A 90 4.77 22.76 -9.08
N SER A 91 3.62 23.42 -9.21
CA SER A 91 2.89 23.96 -8.07
C SER A 91 2.20 22.83 -7.28
N GLN A 92 1.77 23.11 -6.05
CA GLN A 92 1.06 22.10 -5.25
C GLN A 92 -0.28 21.73 -5.91
N GLU A 93 -0.96 22.69 -6.52
CA GLU A 93 -2.23 22.48 -7.22
C GLU A 93 -2.07 21.54 -8.42
N GLU A 94 -0.97 21.66 -9.17
CA GLU A 94 -0.65 20.76 -10.28
C GLU A 94 -0.38 19.34 -9.78
N VAL A 95 0.39 19.21 -8.69
CA VAL A 95 0.64 17.91 -8.06
C VAL A 95 -0.67 17.26 -7.58
N ASP A 96 -1.54 18.03 -6.95
CA ASP A 96 -2.83 17.55 -6.43
C ASP A 96 -3.79 17.16 -7.56
N HIS A 97 -3.78 17.89 -8.68
CA HIS A 97 -4.55 17.54 -9.87
C HIS A 97 -4.16 16.15 -10.41
N TYR A 98 -2.86 15.93 -10.64
CA TYR A 98 -2.37 14.64 -11.13
C TYR A 98 -2.48 13.52 -10.10
N HIS A 99 -2.34 13.83 -8.81
CA HIS A 99 -2.61 12.88 -7.74
C HIS A 99 -4.08 12.43 -7.76
N THR A 100 -5.01 13.35 -7.93
CA THR A 100 -6.45 13.03 -8.04
C THR A 100 -6.73 12.15 -9.27
N MET A 101 -6.11 12.46 -10.40
CA MET A 101 -6.22 11.64 -11.62
C MET A 101 -5.66 10.23 -11.42
N TYR A 102 -4.52 10.11 -10.73
CA TYR A 102 -3.93 8.82 -10.37
C TYR A 102 -4.86 8.00 -9.48
N VAL A 103 -5.35 8.58 -8.39
CA VAL A 103 -6.26 7.94 -7.43
C VAL A 103 -7.54 7.46 -8.11
N SER A 104 -8.13 8.29 -8.99
CA SER A 104 -9.31 7.89 -9.77
C SER A 104 -9.02 6.70 -10.69
N SER A 105 -7.90 6.74 -11.42
CA SER A 105 -7.50 5.65 -12.32
C SER A 105 -7.22 4.34 -11.57
N LEU A 106 -6.62 4.44 -10.39
CA LEU A 106 -6.30 3.31 -9.53
C LEU A 106 -7.56 2.72 -8.88
N THR A 107 -8.53 3.56 -8.50
CA THR A 107 -9.85 3.12 -8.00
C THR A 107 -10.62 2.37 -9.08
N GLN A 108 -10.64 2.89 -10.31
CA GLN A 108 -11.26 2.18 -11.44
C GLN A 108 -10.58 0.83 -11.73
N LEU A 109 -9.25 0.77 -11.63
CA LEU A 109 -8.49 -0.46 -11.82
C LEU A 109 -8.84 -1.49 -10.72
N PHE A 110 -8.97 -1.03 -9.48
CA PHE A 110 -9.43 -1.85 -8.36
C PHE A 110 -10.84 -2.39 -8.61
N ASP A 111 -11.81 -1.50 -8.87
CA ASP A 111 -13.22 -1.89 -9.07
C ASP A 111 -13.41 -2.87 -10.23
N LYS A 112 -12.61 -2.72 -11.29
CA LYS A 112 -12.64 -3.63 -12.43
C LYS A 112 -12.15 -5.04 -12.10
N HIS A 113 -11.22 -5.18 -11.14
CA HIS A 113 -10.53 -6.45 -10.89
C HIS A 113 -10.84 -7.07 -9.52
N LYS A 114 -11.52 -6.36 -8.61
CA LYS A 114 -11.77 -6.80 -7.23
C LYS A 114 -12.46 -8.16 -7.13
N THR A 115 -13.51 -8.41 -7.91
CA THR A 115 -14.24 -9.68 -7.89
C THR A 115 -13.46 -10.86 -8.47
N HIS A 116 -12.49 -10.59 -9.34
CA HIS A 116 -11.59 -11.62 -9.86
C HIS A 116 -10.60 -12.12 -8.81
N PHE A 117 -10.34 -11.33 -7.77
CA PHE A 117 -9.40 -11.63 -6.70
C PHE A 117 -10.08 -11.81 -5.35
N GLU A 118 -11.29 -12.39 -5.34
CA GLU A 118 -12.02 -12.83 -4.15
C GLU A 118 -12.49 -11.70 -3.20
N LEU A 119 -12.46 -10.44 -3.65
CA LEU A 119 -13.09 -9.33 -2.95
C LEU A 119 -14.56 -9.19 -3.34
N ARG A 120 -15.34 -8.59 -2.46
CA ARG A 120 -16.78 -8.41 -2.67
C ARG A 120 -17.06 -7.14 -3.46
N GLU A 121 -18.23 -7.07 -4.10
CA GLU A 121 -18.62 -5.89 -4.88
C GLU A 121 -18.78 -4.63 -4.01
N GLU A 122 -19.17 -4.81 -2.74
CA GLU A 122 -19.27 -3.72 -1.76
C GLU A 122 -17.92 -3.24 -1.21
N ASP A 123 -16.83 -3.96 -1.46
CA ASP A 123 -15.52 -3.53 -0.97
C ASP A 123 -15.05 -2.31 -1.79
N VAL A 124 -14.60 -1.28 -1.06
CA VAL A 124 -14.16 0.00 -1.63
C VAL A 124 -12.72 0.25 -1.25
N LEU A 125 -11.94 0.73 -2.22
CA LEU A 125 -10.58 1.15 -1.96
C LEU A 125 -10.57 2.53 -1.28
N VAL A 126 -10.06 2.58 -0.05
CA VAL A 126 -9.89 3.83 0.70
C VAL A 126 -8.44 4.29 0.61
N ILE A 127 -8.23 5.48 0.05
CA ILE A 127 -6.91 6.12 -0.09
C ILE A 127 -6.97 7.41 0.73
N HIS A 128 -6.08 7.54 1.72
CA HIS A 128 -5.97 8.69 2.63
C HIS A 128 -4.91 9.69 2.17
#